data_AF-M7T501-F1
#
_entry.id   AF-M7T501-F1
#
_cell.length_a   1.000
_cell.length_b   1.000
_cell.length_c   1.000
_cell.angle_alpha   90.00
_cell.angle_beta   90.00
_cell.angle_gamma   90.00
#
_symmetry.space_group_name_H-M   'P 1'
#
loop_
_entity.id
_entity.type
_entity.pdbx_description
1 polymer ?
#
loop_
_entity_poly.entity_id
_entity_poly.type
_entity_poly.pdbx_seq_one_letter_code
_entity_poly.pdbx_strand_id
1 'polypeptide(L)'
;MATEAFFDILFQSSVYSDETTWQSPLLSDLEWNNCTAIADYWADQINIVNEKTDSIDFEWGNLGKLIAFLGAVIPQGWSQPSNPIHLAAWYWFVWADLSFESDPGWNDAQNTINDSLMNGCRPELCNRLDIQGDPDVSGPGMMGSYYVAAALSTVYFLVLVVNRVRGDKSNSRIFAAFRDSANTFLDALLIFTASMLASTVSRYTSFDRHLTLGDLDPDAFSSYQLIGAVALSVFCVFPCLVLQTVAGGIRVRTVSGERRIRFLRLFLWVAIVALTITVEVQYSHVYPELWEKVFYISIDSIAQFPGLYREWWWLNFCDDTVLLFKIITAVTAGHAILGIQLVWLLYYLVAYAARLVLPKNQVSRLKDIRRHKIGKKPIGEHWKQLQPFLRLVNGVLCGIMMWVSHS
;
A
#
# COMPACT_ATOMS: atom_id res chain seq x y z
N MET A 1 35.09 21.98 1.39
CA MET A 1 36.24 22.77 0.88
C MET A 1 35.89 23.84 -0.15
N ALA A 2 35.27 23.55 -1.32
CA ALA A 2 34.93 24.61 -2.29
C ALA A 2 33.79 25.55 -1.80
N THR A 3 32.82 25.02 -1.05
CA THR A 3 31.72 25.77 -0.43
C THR A 3 32.21 26.66 0.73
N GLU A 4 33.03 26.13 1.63
CA GLU A 4 33.64 26.92 2.73
C GLU A 4 34.47 28.08 2.20
N ALA A 5 35.34 27.85 1.21
CA ALA A 5 36.16 28.91 0.63
C ALA A 5 35.32 29.97 -0.12
N PHE A 6 34.22 29.58 -0.76
CA PHE A 6 33.30 30.51 -1.40
C PHE A 6 32.56 31.38 -0.37
N PHE A 7 32.18 30.79 0.78
CA PHE A 7 31.55 31.53 1.87
C PHE A 7 32.52 32.43 2.62
N ASP A 8 33.76 32.02 2.87
CA ASP A 8 34.78 32.91 3.44
C ASP A 8 34.99 34.15 2.56
N ILE A 9 34.96 33.99 1.23
CA ILE A 9 35.11 35.11 0.27
C ILE A 9 33.84 35.99 0.22
N LEU A 10 32.64 35.40 0.24
CA LEU A 10 31.39 36.16 0.28
C LEU A 10 31.17 36.87 1.64
N PHE A 11 31.61 36.26 2.74
CA PHE A 11 31.45 36.82 4.08
C PHE A 11 32.51 37.88 4.39
N GLN A 12 33.76 37.68 4.00
CA GLN A 12 34.78 38.73 4.15
C GLN A 12 34.47 39.97 3.32
N SER A 13 33.76 39.83 2.18
CA SER A 13 33.38 40.97 1.33
C SER A 13 32.08 41.67 1.73
N SER A 14 31.10 40.96 2.30
CA SER A 14 29.80 41.53 2.69
C SER A 14 29.73 42.06 4.14
N VAL A 15 30.56 41.56 5.04
CA VAL A 15 30.58 42.00 6.46
C VAL A 15 31.29 43.36 6.63
N TYR A 16 32.07 43.81 5.65
CA TYR A 16 32.93 45.00 5.77
C TYR A 16 32.42 46.28 5.05
N SER A 17 31.22 46.27 4.47
CA SER A 17 30.60 47.50 3.93
C SER A 17 29.48 47.99 4.85
N ASP A 18 29.55 49.26 5.23
CA ASP A 18 28.80 50.04 6.25
C ASP A 18 27.23 49.98 6.27
N GLU A 19 26.57 48.95 5.73
CA GLU A 19 25.10 48.78 5.74
C GLU A 19 24.61 47.67 6.69
N THR A 20 25.33 47.42 7.80
CA THR A 20 25.04 46.34 8.77
C THR A 20 23.97 46.70 9.82
N THR A 21 22.87 47.36 9.44
CA THR A 21 21.81 47.75 10.38
C THR A 21 20.76 46.67 10.65
N TRP A 22 20.81 45.53 9.96
CA TRP A 22 19.84 44.46 10.20
C TRP A 22 20.22 43.68 11.48
N GLN A 23 19.34 43.72 12.46
CA GLN A 23 19.43 42.90 13.68
C GLN A 23 18.51 41.70 13.49
N SER A 24 19.02 40.48 13.68
CA SER A 24 18.18 39.28 13.63
C SER A 24 17.21 39.25 14.83
N PRO A 25 15.98 38.74 14.66
CA PRO A 25 15.09 38.50 15.79
C PRO A 25 15.68 37.45 16.75
N LEU A 26 15.23 37.47 18.00
CA LEU A 26 15.52 36.38 18.93
C LEU A 26 14.82 35.10 18.47
N LEU A 27 15.40 33.94 18.74
CA LEU A 27 14.81 32.65 18.37
C LEU A 27 13.40 32.45 18.95
N SER A 28 13.15 32.98 20.15
CA SER A 28 11.85 32.96 20.83
C SER A 28 10.79 33.81 20.14
N ASP A 29 11.20 34.77 19.31
CA ASP A 29 10.27 35.71 18.66
C ASP A 29 9.85 35.21 17.27
N LEU A 30 10.43 34.13 16.75
CA LEU A 30 10.15 33.63 15.40
C LEU A 30 8.69 33.17 15.24
N GLU A 31 8.11 33.45 14.07
CA GLU A 31 6.74 33.07 13.71
C GLU A 31 6.72 31.79 12.85
N TRP A 32 6.11 30.72 13.34
CA TRP A 32 6.07 29.43 12.62
C TRP A 32 4.75 29.17 11.89
N ASN A 33 4.07 30.24 11.47
CA ASN A 33 2.72 30.19 10.90
C ASN A 33 2.70 29.93 9.37
N ASN A 34 3.81 30.15 8.67
CA ASN A 34 3.87 30.00 7.22
C ASN A 34 4.25 28.57 6.80
N CYS A 35 3.27 27.68 6.88
CA CYS A 35 3.46 26.27 6.57
C CYS A 35 3.93 25.99 5.13
N THR A 36 3.67 26.89 4.18
CA THR A 36 4.11 26.70 2.79
C THR A 36 5.63 26.78 2.68
N ALA A 37 6.25 27.82 3.23
CA ALA A 37 7.70 28.01 3.15
C ALA A 37 8.45 26.99 4.04
N ILE A 38 7.91 26.74 5.24
CA ILE A 38 8.45 25.76 6.19
C ILE A 38 8.45 24.36 5.57
N ALA A 39 7.30 23.89 5.08
CA ALA A 39 7.20 22.58 4.45
C ALA A 39 8.09 22.43 3.20
N ASP A 40 8.22 23.49 2.39
CA ASP A 40 9.01 23.44 1.17
C ASP A 40 10.50 23.30 1.43
N TYR A 41 11.01 24.05 2.41
CA TYR A 41 12.39 23.93 2.85
C TYR A 41 12.67 22.56 3.48
N TRP A 42 11.82 22.10 4.41
CA TRP A 42 12.05 20.82 5.08
C TRP A 42 11.91 19.62 4.14
N ALA A 43 10.96 19.63 3.21
CA ALA A 43 10.88 18.58 2.19
C ALA A 43 12.13 18.57 1.29
N ASP A 44 12.68 19.74 0.95
CA ASP A 44 13.94 19.86 0.20
C ASP A 44 15.10 19.24 0.98
N GLN A 45 15.26 19.60 2.26
CA GLN A 45 16.29 19.04 3.12
C GLN A 45 16.17 17.53 3.26
N ILE A 46 14.95 17.02 3.45
CA ILE A 46 14.71 15.57 3.53
C ILE A 46 15.10 14.88 2.22
N ASN A 47 14.73 15.45 1.07
CA ASN A 47 15.09 14.89 -0.24
C ASN A 47 16.60 14.92 -0.51
N ILE A 48 17.31 15.97 -0.09
CA ILE A 48 18.77 16.06 -0.25
C ILE A 48 19.48 15.01 0.60
N VAL A 49 19.06 14.86 1.86
CA VAL A 49 19.58 13.81 2.74
C VAL A 49 19.25 12.43 2.16
N ASN A 50 18.13 12.30 1.47
CA ASN A 50 17.67 11.06 0.84
C ASN A 50 18.45 10.66 -0.42
N GLU A 51 18.92 11.62 -1.22
CA GLU A 51 19.63 11.38 -2.48
C GLU A 51 21.12 11.08 -2.30
N LYS A 52 21.72 11.45 -1.16
CA LYS A 52 23.16 11.34 -0.94
C LYS A 52 23.56 10.04 -0.22
N THR A 53 24.47 9.29 -0.85
CA THR A 53 25.03 8.04 -0.29
C THR A 53 26.39 8.22 0.40
N ASP A 54 27.17 9.25 0.05
CA ASP A 54 28.63 9.21 0.31
C ASP A 54 29.15 10.19 1.39
N SER A 55 28.40 11.24 1.76
CA SER A 55 28.68 12.06 2.95
C SER A 55 27.47 12.93 3.34
N ILE A 56 27.15 12.98 4.64
CA ILE A 56 26.23 13.98 5.22
C ILE A 56 26.98 15.30 5.39
N ASP A 57 27.60 15.78 4.32
CA ASP A 57 28.01 17.17 4.28
C ASP A 57 26.74 17.99 4.10
N PHE A 58 26.41 18.79 5.12
CA PHE A 58 25.21 19.61 5.20
C PHE A 58 25.20 20.59 4.03
N GLU A 59 24.61 20.18 2.91
CA GLU A 59 24.39 21.04 1.78
C GLU A 59 23.14 21.88 2.03
N TRP A 60 23.26 23.15 1.74
CA TRP A 60 22.25 24.20 1.92
C TRP A 60 20.93 23.96 1.19
N GLY A 61 20.87 22.90 0.38
CA GLY A 61 19.81 22.63 -0.55
C GLY A 61 19.56 23.77 -1.50
N ASN A 62 18.30 23.89 -1.90
CA ASN A 62 17.88 25.01 -2.71
C ASN A 62 17.92 26.30 -1.88
N LEU A 63 18.94 27.13 -2.12
CA LEU A 63 19.11 28.42 -1.45
C LEU A 63 17.86 29.31 -1.51
N GLY A 64 17.08 29.24 -2.60
CA GLY A 64 15.82 29.98 -2.71
C GLY A 64 14.77 29.53 -1.70
N LYS A 65 14.66 28.21 -1.47
CA LYS A 65 13.75 27.65 -0.45
C LYS A 65 14.20 27.99 0.96
N LEU A 66 15.52 27.95 1.22
CA LEU A 66 16.09 28.40 2.49
C LEU A 66 15.78 29.87 2.76
N ILE A 67 16.04 30.76 1.79
CA ILE A 67 15.74 32.19 1.93
C ILE A 67 14.24 32.42 2.15
N ALA A 68 13.38 31.70 1.43
CA ALA A 68 11.93 31.81 1.60
C ALA A 68 11.49 31.35 3.00
N PHE A 69 12.06 30.25 3.51
CA PHE A 69 11.84 29.77 4.88
C PHE A 69 12.28 30.81 5.92
N LEU A 70 13.51 31.31 5.82
CA LEU A 70 14.05 32.28 6.76
C LEU A 70 13.26 33.60 6.75
N GLY A 71 12.88 34.07 5.56
CA GLY A 71 12.02 35.26 5.43
C GLY A 71 10.63 35.05 6.03
N ALA A 72 10.12 33.82 5.96
CA ALA A 72 8.79 33.45 6.46
C ALA A 72 8.72 33.28 7.98
N VAL A 73 9.84 32.97 8.65
CA VAL A 73 9.89 32.84 10.12
C VAL A 73 10.12 34.16 10.84
N ILE A 74 10.47 35.22 10.12
CA ILE A 74 10.68 36.55 10.68
C ILE A 74 9.32 37.22 10.96
N PRO A 75 9.09 37.78 12.17
CA PRO A 75 7.81 38.34 12.57
C PRO A 75 7.30 39.48 11.69
N GLN A 76 5.98 39.60 11.58
CA GLN A 76 5.33 40.69 10.85
C GLN A 76 5.56 42.03 11.56
N GLY A 77 6.58 42.77 11.15
CA GLY A 77 6.97 44.05 11.74
C GLY A 77 8.47 44.16 12.05
N TRP A 78 9.19 43.04 11.96
CA TRP A 78 10.65 43.05 11.99
C TRP A 78 11.20 43.54 10.65
N SER A 79 12.34 44.23 10.66
CA SER A 79 12.99 44.63 9.41
C SER A 79 13.47 43.39 8.66
N GLN A 80 13.18 43.31 7.36
CA GLN A 80 13.75 42.28 6.49
C GLN A 80 15.08 42.82 5.93
N PRO A 81 16.13 41.99 5.80
CA PRO A 81 17.37 42.44 5.22
C PRO A 81 17.20 42.81 3.74
N SER A 82 17.87 43.87 3.30
CA SER A 82 17.84 44.32 1.90
C SER A 82 18.45 43.31 0.93
N ASN A 83 19.44 42.55 1.42
CA ASN A 83 20.11 41.49 0.67
C ASN A 83 19.79 40.11 1.30
N PRO A 84 19.16 39.18 0.54
CA PRO A 84 18.84 37.83 1.00
C PRO A 84 20.03 37.01 1.53
N ILE A 85 21.26 37.36 1.12
CA ILE A 85 22.48 36.70 1.61
C ILE A 85 22.62 36.86 3.14
N HIS A 86 22.13 37.95 3.73
CA HIS A 86 22.15 38.12 5.19
C HIS A 86 21.27 37.09 5.92
N LEU A 87 20.19 36.61 5.29
CA LEU A 87 19.40 35.52 5.85
C LEU A 87 20.19 34.22 5.84
N ALA A 88 20.82 33.88 4.71
CA ALA A 88 21.67 32.69 4.63
C ALA A 88 22.85 32.74 5.62
N ALA A 89 23.42 33.93 5.83
CA ALA A 89 24.42 34.18 6.86
C ALA A 89 23.91 33.88 8.26
N TRP A 90 22.75 34.43 8.59
CA TRP A 90 22.10 34.20 9.88
C TRP A 90 21.82 32.72 10.11
N TYR A 91 21.38 32.00 9.07
CA TYR A 91 21.26 30.54 9.12
C TYR A 91 22.59 29.86 9.48
N TRP A 92 23.70 30.23 8.84
CA TRP A 92 25.01 29.65 9.16
C TRP A 92 25.39 29.83 10.62
N PHE A 93 25.36 31.08 11.08
CA PHE A 93 25.91 31.45 12.38
C PHE A 93 25.02 31.00 13.54
N VAL A 94 23.71 30.87 13.32
CA VAL A 94 22.76 30.53 14.40
C VAL A 94 22.31 29.08 14.32
N TRP A 95 22.20 28.50 13.12
CA TRP A 95 21.58 27.19 12.92
C TRP A 95 22.56 26.10 12.49
N ALA A 96 23.63 26.44 11.78
CA ALA A 96 24.62 25.45 11.31
C ALA A 96 25.83 25.30 12.24
N ASP A 97 26.18 26.33 13.01
CA ASP A 97 27.26 26.24 13.98
C ASP A 97 26.78 25.55 15.28
N LEU A 98 27.24 24.31 15.48
CA LEU A 98 26.95 23.47 16.65
C LEU A 98 27.38 24.10 17.99
N SER A 99 28.14 25.20 17.97
CA SER A 99 28.48 25.96 19.18
C SER A 99 27.24 26.45 19.97
N PHE A 100 26.08 26.57 19.30
CA PHE A 100 24.79 26.95 19.90
C PHE A 100 24.02 25.81 20.57
N GLU A 101 24.45 24.54 20.48
CA GLU A 101 23.78 23.43 21.22
C GLU A 101 23.78 23.66 22.74
N SER A 102 24.68 24.51 23.24
CA SER A 102 24.75 24.90 24.66
C SER A 102 23.80 26.05 25.06
N ASP A 103 23.14 26.73 24.12
CA ASP A 103 22.19 27.80 24.39
C ASP A 103 20.82 27.21 24.80
N PRO A 104 20.26 27.58 25.96
CA PRO A 104 18.91 27.15 26.37
C PRO A 104 17.82 27.49 25.33
N GLY A 105 17.96 28.60 24.60
CA GLY A 105 17.03 29.05 23.57
C GLY A 105 17.03 28.16 22.32
N TRP A 106 18.13 27.45 22.05
CA TRP A 106 18.22 26.53 20.91
C TRP A 106 17.26 25.35 21.07
N ASN A 107 17.25 24.72 22.24
CA ASN A 107 16.36 23.59 22.51
C ASN A 107 14.88 24.01 22.40
N ASP A 108 14.53 25.21 22.89
CA ASP A 108 13.17 25.74 22.79
C ASP A 108 12.77 26.02 21.33
N ALA A 109 13.67 26.61 20.54
CA ALA A 109 13.47 26.84 19.11
C ALA A 109 13.32 25.54 18.34
N GLN A 110 14.18 24.54 18.60
CA GLN A 110 14.12 23.23 17.97
C GLN A 110 12.81 22.50 18.33
N ASN A 111 12.39 22.54 19.59
CA ASN A 111 11.12 21.99 20.02
C ASN A 111 9.94 22.72 19.34
N THR A 112 10.00 24.03 19.20
CA THR A 112 8.96 24.84 18.54
C THR A 112 8.89 24.56 17.04
N ILE A 113 10.03 24.39 16.37
CA ILE A 113 10.12 23.96 14.97
C ILE A 113 9.48 22.60 14.81
N ASN A 114 9.90 21.65 15.64
CA ASN A 114 9.38 20.29 15.60
C ASN A 114 7.87 20.33 15.83
N ASP A 115 7.37 20.99 16.87
CA ASP A 115 5.94 21.13 17.14
C ASP A 115 5.18 21.76 15.96
N SER A 116 5.73 22.84 15.37
CA SER A 116 5.10 23.54 14.25
C SER A 116 5.06 22.71 12.98
N LEU A 117 6.16 22.01 12.64
CA LEU A 117 6.21 21.08 11.52
C LEU A 117 5.22 19.93 11.70
N MET A 118 5.20 19.37 12.90
CA MET A 118 4.50 18.15 13.25
C MET A 118 3.00 18.33 13.41
N ASN A 119 2.60 19.43 14.04
CA ASN A 119 1.22 19.68 14.42
C ASN A 119 0.59 20.80 13.58
N GLY A 120 1.36 21.80 13.16
CA GLY A 120 0.86 22.95 12.40
C GLY A 120 0.91 22.76 10.89
N CYS A 121 2.01 22.21 10.37
CA CYS A 121 2.34 22.22 8.93
C CYS A 121 2.44 20.82 8.30
N ARG A 122 1.95 19.80 9.02
CA ARG A 122 1.97 18.40 8.57
C ARG A 122 1.36 18.21 7.18
N PRO A 123 0.15 18.71 6.85
CA PRO A 123 -0.45 18.47 5.52
C PRO A 123 0.42 19.01 4.37
N GLU A 124 0.97 20.21 4.55
CA GLU A 124 1.85 20.88 3.59
C GLU A 124 3.18 20.14 3.40
N LEU A 125 3.76 19.64 4.49
CA LEU A 125 5.00 18.85 4.44
C LEU A 125 4.76 17.53 3.72
N CYS A 126 3.72 16.80 4.12
CA CYS A 126 3.39 15.50 3.54
C CYS A 126 3.07 15.56 2.05
N ASN A 127 2.45 16.65 1.58
CA ASN A 127 2.20 16.86 0.16
C ASN A 127 3.49 17.14 -0.65
N ARG A 128 4.58 17.55 0.01
CA ARG A 128 5.87 17.88 -0.64
C ARG A 128 6.93 16.80 -0.54
N LEU A 129 6.78 15.82 0.35
CA LEU A 129 7.66 14.65 0.42
C LEU A 129 7.56 13.75 -0.83
N ASP A 130 6.59 14.01 -1.72
CA ASP A 130 6.38 13.33 -3.00
C ASP A 130 6.43 11.80 -2.93
N ILE A 131 5.99 11.23 -1.80
CA ILE A 131 5.82 9.79 -1.68
C ILE A 131 4.56 9.40 -2.45
N GLN A 132 4.79 8.92 -3.66
CA GLN A 132 3.73 8.45 -4.55
C GLN A 132 3.54 6.95 -4.40
N GLY A 133 2.27 6.56 -4.33
CA GLY A 133 1.87 5.17 -4.53
C GLY A 133 2.22 4.70 -5.94
N ASP A 134 2.23 3.39 -6.12
CA ASP A 134 2.59 2.84 -7.41
C ASP A 134 1.45 3.09 -8.43
N PRO A 135 1.69 3.81 -9.54
CA PRO A 135 0.64 4.16 -10.48
C PRO A 135 0.01 2.93 -11.16
N ASP A 136 0.77 1.84 -11.31
CA ASP A 136 0.32 0.61 -11.98
C ASP A 136 -0.55 -0.28 -11.09
N VAL A 137 -0.48 -0.11 -9.77
CA VAL A 137 -1.21 -0.94 -8.80
C VAL A 137 -2.17 -0.11 -7.95
N SER A 138 -1.70 0.97 -7.32
CA SER A 138 -2.50 1.85 -6.46
C SER A 138 -2.84 3.21 -7.07
N GLY A 139 -2.50 3.42 -8.35
CA GLY A 139 -2.79 4.67 -9.05
C GLY A 139 -4.29 4.97 -9.20
N PRO A 140 -4.68 6.24 -9.40
CA PRO A 140 -6.09 6.65 -9.52
C PRO A 140 -6.88 5.87 -10.58
N GLY A 141 -6.25 5.54 -11.71
CA GLY A 141 -6.87 4.74 -12.77
C GLY A 141 -7.17 3.30 -12.35
N MET A 142 -6.27 2.69 -11.58
CA MET A 142 -6.45 1.34 -11.03
C MET A 142 -7.51 1.34 -9.93
N MET A 143 -7.53 2.37 -9.09
CA MET A 143 -8.59 2.57 -8.09
C MET A 143 -9.99 2.59 -8.73
N GLY A 144 -10.14 3.28 -9.86
CA GLY A 144 -11.39 3.24 -10.64
C GLY A 144 -11.78 1.81 -11.05
N SER A 145 -10.81 0.99 -11.47
CA SER A 145 -11.03 -0.41 -11.85
C SER A 145 -11.48 -1.28 -10.68
N TYR A 146 -10.93 -1.07 -9.47
CA TYR A 146 -11.35 -1.77 -8.25
C TYR A 146 -12.79 -1.44 -7.86
N TYR A 147 -13.17 -0.17 -7.91
CA TYR A 147 -14.55 0.25 -7.63
C TYR A 147 -15.54 -0.32 -8.64
N VAL A 148 -15.20 -0.31 -9.94
CA VAL A 148 -16.04 -0.91 -10.98
C VAL A 148 -16.16 -2.43 -10.77
N ALA A 149 -15.06 -3.11 -10.44
CA ALA A 149 -15.07 -4.54 -10.15
C ALA A 149 -15.98 -4.89 -8.96
N ALA A 150 -15.89 -4.10 -7.88
CA ALA A 150 -16.70 -4.26 -6.68
C ALA A 150 -18.19 -3.99 -6.91
N ALA A 151 -18.50 -2.88 -7.60
CA ALA A 151 -19.87 -2.50 -7.93
C ALA A 151 -20.54 -3.57 -8.82
N LEU A 152 -19.89 -3.98 -9.92
CA LEU A 152 -20.43 -5.00 -10.81
C LEU A 152 -20.60 -6.34 -10.10
N SER A 153 -19.62 -6.77 -9.30
CA SER A 153 -19.70 -8.03 -8.54
C SER A 153 -20.87 -8.02 -7.57
N THR A 154 -21.11 -6.89 -6.90
CA THR A 154 -22.25 -6.70 -6.00
C THR A 154 -23.58 -6.78 -6.75
N VAL A 155 -23.70 -6.10 -7.91
CA VAL A 155 -24.91 -6.12 -8.74
C VAL A 155 -25.22 -7.54 -9.22
N TYR A 156 -24.22 -8.25 -9.77
CA TYR A 156 -24.39 -9.64 -10.21
C TYR A 156 -24.79 -10.56 -9.05
N PHE A 157 -24.17 -10.39 -7.89
CA PHE A 157 -24.49 -11.16 -6.70
C PHE A 157 -25.96 -10.98 -6.30
N LEU A 158 -26.41 -9.73 -6.14
CA LEU A 158 -27.78 -9.43 -5.72
C LEU A 158 -28.81 -9.98 -6.71
N VAL A 159 -28.64 -9.73 -8.00
CA VAL A 159 -29.57 -10.17 -9.05
C VAL A 159 -29.70 -11.70 -9.05
N LEU A 160 -28.58 -12.43 -8.98
CA LEU A 160 -28.57 -13.89 -9.03
C LEU A 160 -29.04 -14.55 -7.73
N VAL A 161 -28.80 -13.92 -6.57
CA VAL A 161 -29.35 -14.37 -5.27
C VAL A 161 -30.86 -14.20 -5.24
N VAL A 162 -31.38 -13.05 -5.65
CA VAL A 162 -32.84 -12.80 -5.72
C VAL A 162 -33.53 -13.82 -6.61
N ASN A 163 -32.95 -14.15 -7.77
CA ASN A 163 -33.49 -15.21 -8.63
C ASN A 163 -33.52 -16.58 -7.91
N ARG A 164 -32.42 -16.94 -7.23
CA ARG A 164 -32.34 -18.22 -6.50
C ARG A 164 -33.37 -18.31 -5.37
N VAL A 165 -33.70 -17.20 -4.71
CA VAL A 165 -34.71 -17.15 -3.64
C VAL A 165 -36.14 -17.17 -4.19
N ARG A 166 -36.42 -16.46 -5.29
CA ARG A 166 -37.75 -16.39 -5.93
C ARG A 166 -38.14 -17.68 -6.68
N GLY A 167 -37.17 -18.53 -6.99
CA GLY A 167 -37.36 -19.76 -7.75
C GLY A 167 -37.43 -19.51 -9.26
N ASP A 168 -36.98 -20.49 -10.07
CA ASP A 168 -36.73 -20.40 -11.52
C ASP A 168 -37.98 -20.11 -12.42
N LYS A 169 -39.14 -19.78 -11.84
CA LYS A 169 -40.43 -19.66 -12.56
C LYS A 169 -40.67 -18.30 -13.24
N SER A 170 -39.91 -17.26 -12.92
CA SER A 170 -40.10 -15.90 -13.45
C SER A 170 -38.85 -15.43 -14.19
N ASN A 171 -38.93 -15.26 -15.51
CA ASN A 171 -37.90 -14.66 -16.39
C ASN A 171 -36.58 -15.44 -16.55
N SER A 172 -36.67 -16.74 -16.86
CA SER A 172 -35.49 -17.61 -17.09
C SER A 172 -34.48 -17.07 -18.11
N ARG A 173 -34.93 -16.34 -19.14
CA ARG A 173 -34.05 -15.78 -20.19
C ARG A 173 -33.13 -14.68 -19.68
N ILE A 174 -33.66 -13.72 -18.91
CA ILE A 174 -32.86 -12.60 -18.38
C ILE A 174 -31.82 -13.14 -17.39
N PHE A 175 -32.24 -14.01 -16.47
CA PHE A 175 -31.32 -14.60 -15.50
C PHE A 175 -30.29 -15.54 -16.13
N ALA A 176 -30.61 -16.21 -17.24
CA ALA A 176 -29.64 -16.95 -18.03
C ALA A 176 -28.57 -16.00 -18.61
N ALA A 177 -28.99 -14.89 -19.23
CA ALA A 177 -28.05 -13.88 -19.76
C ALA A 177 -27.16 -13.27 -18.65
N PHE A 178 -27.73 -12.93 -17.49
CA PHE A 178 -26.95 -12.46 -16.33
C PHE A 178 -25.96 -13.51 -15.83
N ARG A 179 -26.35 -14.79 -15.80
CA ARG A 179 -25.46 -15.87 -15.39
C ARG A 179 -24.31 -16.08 -16.37
N ASP A 180 -24.58 -15.99 -17.67
CA ASP A 180 -23.55 -16.11 -18.71
C ASP A 180 -22.60 -14.91 -18.68
N SER A 181 -23.12 -13.70 -18.52
CA SER A 181 -22.30 -12.50 -18.36
C SER A 181 -21.47 -12.52 -17.07
N ALA A 182 -22.05 -12.94 -15.94
CA ALA A 182 -21.32 -13.12 -14.68
C ALA A 182 -20.20 -14.16 -14.78
N ASN A 183 -20.39 -15.21 -15.59
CA ASN A 183 -19.36 -16.21 -15.86
C ASN A 183 -18.19 -15.59 -16.63
N THR A 184 -18.45 -14.84 -17.69
CA THR A 184 -17.41 -14.14 -18.47
C THR A 184 -16.69 -13.09 -17.62
N PHE A 185 -17.44 -12.34 -16.82
CA PHE A 185 -16.89 -11.33 -15.93
C PHE A 185 -16.00 -11.94 -14.83
N LEU A 186 -16.42 -13.07 -14.25
CA LEU A 186 -15.58 -13.82 -13.32
C LEU A 186 -14.27 -14.29 -13.98
N ASP A 187 -14.32 -14.80 -15.22
CA ASP A 187 -13.10 -15.23 -15.92
C ASP A 187 -12.12 -14.08 -16.13
N ALA A 188 -12.62 -12.90 -16.51
CA ALA A 188 -11.81 -11.69 -16.62
C ALA A 188 -11.22 -11.26 -15.27
N LEU A 189 -12.03 -11.26 -14.20
CA LEU A 189 -11.57 -10.92 -12.86
C LEU A 189 -10.51 -11.89 -12.34
N LEU A 190 -10.64 -13.20 -12.60
CA LEU A 190 -9.62 -14.16 -12.18
C LEU A 190 -8.27 -13.90 -12.83
N ILE A 191 -8.25 -13.50 -14.11
CA ILE A 191 -7.03 -13.11 -14.81
C ILE A 191 -6.47 -11.83 -14.20
N PHE A 192 -7.32 -10.81 -14.02
CA PHE A 192 -6.95 -9.54 -13.40
C PHE A 192 -6.34 -9.73 -12.01
N THR A 193 -7.01 -10.49 -11.12
CA THR A 193 -6.52 -10.79 -9.77
C THR A 193 -5.20 -11.55 -9.79
N ALA A 194 -5.03 -12.51 -10.69
CA ALA A 194 -3.76 -13.22 -10.84
C ALA A 194 -2.63 -12.26 -11.28
N SER A 195 -2.90 -11.34 -12.21
CA SER A 195 -1.94 -10.31 -12.64
C SER A 195 -1.58 -9.35 -11.51
N MET A 196 -2.56 -8.91 -10.71
CA MET A 196 -2.33 -8.03 -9.56
C MET A 196 -1.46 -8.70 -8.48
N LEU A 197 -1.75 -9.96 -8.16
CA LEU A 197 -0.95 -10.74 -7.22
C LEU A 197 0.47 -10.96 -7.76
N ALA A 198 0.63 -11.28 -9.05
CA ALA A 198 1.94 -11.45 -9.66
C ALA A 198 2.76 -10.14 -9.68
N SER A 199 2.12 -9.00 -9.95
CA SER A 199 2.76 -7.68 -9.85
C SER A 199 3.23 -7.40 -8.43
N THR A 200 2.40 -7.70 -7.43
CA THR A 200 2.75 -7.54 -6.01
C THR A 200 3.95 -8.41 -5.63
N VAL A 201 3.94 -9.70 -6.03
CA VAL A 201 5.10 -10.59 -5.81
C VAL A 201 6.36 -10.02 -6.47
N SER A 202 6.26 -9.52 -7.70
CA SER A 202 7.40 -8.91 -8.41
C SER A 202 7.96 -7.72 -7.65
N ARG A 203 7.11 -6.87 -7.06
CA ARG A 203 7.53 -5.70 -6.28
C ARG A 203 8.26 -6.08 -5.01
N TYR A 204 7.71 -7.01 -4.23
CA TYR A 204 8.37 -7.51 -3.02
C TYR A 204 9.70 -8.18 -3.35
N THR A 205 9.76 -8.94 -4.44
CA THR A 205 10.99 -9.60 -4.89
C THR A 205 12.03 -8.57 -5.34
N SER A 206 11.61 -7.52 -6.04
CA SER A 206 12.48 -6.41 -6.43
C SER A 206 13.02 -5.71 -5.18
N PHE A 207 12.15 -5.35 -4.25
CA PHE A 207 12.53 -4.70 -3.00
C PHE A 207 13.54 -5.53 -2.19
N ASP A 208 13.25 -6.81 -1.94
CA ASP A 208 14.13 -7.73 -1.22
C ASP A 208 15.52 -7.85 -1.86
N ARG A 209 15.56 -7.90 -3.19
CA ARG A 209 16.82 -7.95 -3.95
C ARG A 209 17.63 -6.67 -3.79
N HIS A 210 17.01 -5.50 -3.95
CA HIS A 210 17.71 -4.21 -3.82
C HIS A 210 18.17 -3.95 -2.39
N LEU A 211 17.35 -4.34 -1.41
CA LEU A 211 17.71 -4.30 0.00
C LEU A 211 18.93 -5.18 0.32
N THR A 212 18.98 -6.40 -0.24
CA THR A 212 20.10 -7.34 -0.03
C THR A 212 21.39 -6.86 -0.70
N LEU A 213 21.28 -6.18 -1.86
CA LEU A 213 22.43 -5.70 -2.62
C LEU A 213 22.96 -4.34 -2.13
N GLY A 214 22.20 -3.63 -1.28
CA GLY A 214 22.56 -2.27 -0.86
C GLY A 214 22.43 -1.22 -1.98
N ASP A 215 21.66 -1.53 -3.03
CA ASP A 215 21.43 -0.67 -4.19
C ASP A 215 19.96 -0.24 -4.21
N LEU A 216 19.51 0.39 -3.12
CA LEU A 216 18.16 0.95 -3.05
C LEU A 216 18.13 2.22 -3.90
N ASP A 217 17.43 2.17 -5.02
CA ASP A 217 17.07 3.39 -5.74
C ASP A 217 16.04 4.14 -4.87
N PRO A 218 16.35 5.36 -4.40
CA PRO A 218 15.49 6.13 -3.50
C PRO A 218 14.09 6.36 -4.06
N ASP A 219 13.94 6.40 -5.38
CA ASP A 219 12.66 6.65 -6.05
C ASP A 219 11.91 5.37 -6.42
N ALA A 220 12.59 4.23 -6.43
CA ALA A 220 11.97 2.94 -6.74
C ALA A 220 11.22 2.33 -5.56
N PHE A 221 11.43 2.83 -4.33
CA PHE A 221 10.94 2.18 -3.12
C PHE A 221 10.26 3.13 -2.15
N SER A 222 8.98 2.88 -1.90
CA SER A 222 8.26 3.40 -0.74
C SER A 222 7.46 2.28 -0.07
N SER A 223 7.41 2.27 1.27
CA SER A 223 6.61 1.29 2.01
C SER A 223 5.14 1.43 1.67
N TYR A 224 4.68 2.65 1.35
CA TYR A 224 3.33 2.92 0.89
C TYR A 224 2.99 2.16 -0.40
N GLN A 225 3.93 2.06 -1.34
CA GLN A 225 3.75 1.28 -2.57
C GLN A 225 3.61 -0.22 -2.28
N LEU A 226 4.42 -0.76 -1.37
CA LEU A 226 4.38 -2.18 -0.99
C LEU A 226 3.09 -2.53 -0.25
N ILE A 227 2.73 -1.74 0.76
CA ILE A 227 1.50 -1.92 1.57
C ILE A 227 0.27 -1.78 0.66
N GLY A 228 0.24 -0.74 -0.18
CA GLY A 228 -0.81 -0.52 -1.16
C GLY A 228 -0.95 -1.70 -2.13
N ALA A 229 0.17 -2.25 -2.62
CA ALA A 229 0.15 -3.40 -3.51
C ALA A 229 -0.43 -4.66 -2.85
N VAL A 230 -0.04 -4.97 -1.61
CA VAL A 230 -0.65 -6.09 -0.86
C VAL A 230 -2.15 -5.85 -0.67
N ALA A 231 -2.53 -4.67 -0.18
CA ALA A 231 -3.92 -4.34 0.12
C ALA A 231 -4.82 -4.52 -1.11
N LEU A 232 -4.39 -3.98 -2.25
CA LEU A 232 -5.17 -3.98 -3.49
C LEU A 232 -5.15 -5.35 -4.18
N SER A 233 -4.05 -6.08 -4.11
CA SER A 233 -3.98 -7.45 -4.66
C SER A 233 -4.87 -8.43 -3.87
N VAL A 234 -4.91 -8.31 -2.55
CA VAL A 234 -5.85 -9.07 -1.70
C VAL A 234 -7.29 -8.64 -1.95
N PHE A 235 -7.54 -7.34 -2.10
CA PHE A 235 -8.87 -6.82 -2.42
C PHE A 235 -9.44 -7.47 -3.69
N CYS A 236 -8.62 -7.64 -4.74
CA CYS A 236 -9.03 -8.24 -6.01
C CYS A 236 -9.56 -9.67 -5.87
N VAL A 237 -9.26 -10.37 -4.79
CA VAL A 237 -9.78 -11.71 -4.53
C VAL A 237 -11.25 -11.68 -4.14
N PHE A 238 -11.73 -10.66 -3.42
CA PHE A 238 -13.11 -10.62 -2.93
C PHE A 238 -14.16 -10.59 -4.07
N PRO A 239 -14.04 -9.73 -5.11
CA PRO A 239 -14.91 -9.78 -6.28
C PRO A 239 -15.00 -11.19 -6.90
N CYS A 240 -13.86 -11.87 -7.05
CA CYS A 240 -13.81 -13.24 -7.57
C CYS A 240 -14.58 -14.22 -6.67
N LEU A 241 -14.39 -14.14 -5.35
CA LEU A 241 -15.08 -14.99 -4.39
C LEU A 241 -16.59 -14.75 -4.38
N VAL A 242 -17.03 -13.49 -4.38
CA VAL A 242 -18.44 -13.09 -4.43
C VAL A 242 -19.09 -13.68 -5.69
N LEU A 243 -18.51 -13.44 -6.86
CA LEU A 243 -19.04 -13.94 -8.13
C LEU A 243 -19.02 -15.47 -8.21
N GLN A 244 -17.99 -16.14 -7.68
CA GLN A 244 -17.91 -17.60 -7.66
C GLN A 244 -19.07 -18.26 -6.90
N THR A 245 -19.72 -17.53 -5.97
CA THR A 245 -20.87 -18.06 -5.21
C THR A 245 -22.17 -18.12 -6.04
N VAL A 246 -22.29 -17.22 -7.03
CA VAL A 246 -23.49 -17.04 -7.86
C VAL A 246 -23.30 -17.51 -9.30
N ALA A 247 -22.08 -17.40 -9.82
CA ALA A 247 -21.69 -17.95 -11.11
C ALA A 247 -22.00 -19.44 -11.14
N GLY A 248 -22.38 -19.94 -12.32
CA GLY A 248 -22.53 -21.37 -12.52
C GLY A 248 -21.19 -22.01 -12.17
N GLY A 249 -21.11 -22.65 -10.99
CA GLY A 249 -19.82 -23.17 -10.51
C GLY A 249 -19.18 -24.14 -11.50
N ILE A 250 -18.07 -24.79 -11.11
CA ILE A 250 -17.33 -25.80 -11.91
C ILE A 250 -18.21 -27.01 -12.39
N ARG A 251 -19.51 -27.02 -12.09
CA ARG A 251 -20.50 -28.07 -12.35
C ARG A 251 -21.40 -27.85 -13.57
N VAL A 252 -21.04 -27.03 -14.56
CA VAL A 252 -21.85 -26.94 -15.79
C VAL A 252 -21.80 -28.26 -16.58
N ARG A 253 -22.97 -28.63 -17.10
CA ARG A 253 -23.34 -29.93 -17.65
C ARG A 253 -22.70 -30.05 -19.04
N THR A 254 -21.68 -30.90 -19.11
CA THR A 254 -20.90 -31.31 -20.29
C THR A 254 -21.58 -31.08 -21.65
N VAL A 255 -21.43 -29.86 -22.18
CA VAL A 255 -21.41 -29.60 -23.62
C VAL A 255 -19.94 -29.48 -24.01
N SER A 256 -19.56 -30.05 -25.16
CA SER A 256 -18.17 -30.34 -25.58
C SER A 256 -17.12 -29.22 -25.37
N GLY A 257 -17.51 -27.94 -25.40
CA GLY A 257 -16.61 -26.79 -25.18
C GLY A 257 -16.30 -26.42 -23.71
N GLU A 258 -17.08 -26.90 -22.74
CA GLU A 258 -16.98 -26.45 -21.33
C GLU A 258 -15.82 -27.05 -20.54
N ARG A 259 -15.08 -28.02 -21.11
CA ARG A 259 -13.93 -28.63 -20.41
C ARG A 259 -12.77 -27.64 -20.30
N ARG A 260 -12.54 -26.84 -21.34
CA ARG A 260 -11.44 -25.85 -21.38
C ARG A 260 -11.64 -24.74 -20.35
N ILE A 261 -12.84 -24.17 -20.28
CA ILE A 261 -13.16 -23.08 -19.33
C ILE A 261 -13.03 -23.56 -17.89
N ARG A 262 -13.49 -24.78 -17.60
CA ARG A 262 -13.33 -25.37 -16.25
C ARG A 262 -11.88 -25.57 -15.87
N PHE A 263 -11.07 -26.06 -16.80
CA PHE A 263 -9.64 -26.22 -16.58
C PHE A 263 -8.98 -24.86 -16.34
N LEU A 264 -9.29 -23.85 -17.16
CA LEU A 264 -8.76 -22.49 -17.01
C LEU A 264 -9.12 -21.89 -15.64
N ARG A 265 -10.40 -21.95 -15.22
CA ARG A 265 -10.81 -21.46 -13.89
C ARG A 265 -10.09 -22.18 -12.76
N LEU A 266 -9.96 -23.50 -12.86
CA LEU A 266 -9.26 -24.29 -11.85
C LEU A 266 -7.78 -23.89 -11.78
N PHE A 267 -7.13 -23.74 -12.93
CA PHE A 267 -5.76 -23.28 -13.04
C PHE A 267 -5.58 -21.88 -12.44
N LEU A 268 -6.44 -20.92 -12.80
CA LEU A 268 -6.40 -19.56 -12.26
C LEU A 268 -6.63 -19.54 -10.75
N TRP A 269 -7.54 -20.34 -10.20
CA TRP A 269 -7.71 -20.44 -8.75
C TRP A 269 -6.49 -21.02 -8.05
N VAL A 270 -5.85 -22.04 -8.63
CA VAL A 270 -4.59 -22.57 -8.10
C VAL A 270 -3.49 -21.52 -8.15
N ALA A 271 -3.39 -20.75 -9.24
CA ALA A 271 -2.43 -19.65 -9.37
C ALA A 271 -2.69 -18.53 -8.36
N ILE A 272 -3.94 -18.07 -8.21
CA ILE A 272 -4.34 -17.05 -7.22
C ILE A 272 -4.00 -17.51 -5.81
N VAL A 273 -4.32 -18.76 -5.44
CA VAL A 273 -3.98 -19.31 -4.13
C VAL A 273 -2.47 -19.32 -3.91
N ALA A 274 -1.70 -19.84 -4.89
CA ALA A 274 -0.25 -19.92 -4.77
C ALA A 274 0.37 -18.53 -4.62
N LEU A 275 -0.03 -17.58 -5.49
CA LEU A 275 0.46 -16.20 -5.43
C LEU A 275 0.03 -15.48 -4.16
N THR A 276 -1.18 -15.70 -3.65
CA THR A 276 -1.61 -15.10 -2.37
C THR A 276 -0.76 -15.60 -1.21
N ILE A 277 -0.46 -16.90 -1.16
CA ILE A 277 0.45 -17.46 -0.15
C ILE A 277 1.84 -16.84 -0.30
N THR A 278 2.34 -16.69 -1.52
CA THR A 278 3.64 -16.02 -1.77
C THR A 278 3.63 -14.57 -1.31
N VAL A 279 2.58 -13.80 -1.61
CA VAL A 279 2.42 -12.41 -1.15
C VAL A 279 2.42 -12.36 0.38
N GLU A 280 1.69 -13.23 1.06
CA GLU A 280 1.65 -13.25 2.53
C GLU A 280 3.01 -13.60 3.14
N VAL A 281 3.71 -14.58 2.57
CA VAL A 281 5.06 -14.96 3.02
C VAL A 281 6.03 -13.80 2.82
N GLN A 282 6.00 -13.15 1.66
CA GLN A 282 6.86 -11.99 1.38
C GLN A 282 6.51 -10.81 2.28
N TYR A 283 5.22 -10.50 2.44
CA TYR A 283 4.75 -9.45 3.35
C TYR A 283 5.23 -9.72 4.79
N SER A 284 5.01 -10.92 5.31
CA SER A 284 5.38 -11.31 6.67
C SER A 284 6.90 -11.32 6.89
N HIS A 285 7.70 -11.52 5.84
CA HIS A 285 9.16 -11.52 5.92
C HIS A 285 9.74 -10.11 5.80
N VAL A 286 9.34 -9.38 4.75
CA VAL A 286 9.91 -8.09 4.35
C VAL A 286 9.41 -6.95 5.23
N TYR A 287 8.13 -6.98 5.64
CA TYR A 287 7.54 -5.88 6.39
C TYR A 287 8.22 -5.68 7.76
N PRO A 288 8.42 -6.71 8.62
CA PRO A 288 9.12 -6.51 9.88
C PRO A 288 10.56 -6.00 9.72
N GLU A 289 11.29 -6.50 8.71
CA GLU A 289 12.66 -6.05 8.44
C GLU A 289 12.71 -4.59 7.99
N LEU A 290 11.78 -4.17 7.13
CA LEU A 290 11.63 -2.78 6.74
C LEU A 290 11.30 -1.90 7.95
N TRP A 291 10.37 -2.33 8.81
CA TRP A 291 10.02 -1.60 10.03
C TRP A 291 11.19 -1.50 10.99
N GLU A 292 11.95 -2.58 11.20
CA GLU A 292 13.16 -2.55 12.03
C GLU A 292 14.17 -1.54 11.46
N LYS A 293 14.45 -1.60 10.16
CA LYS A 293 15.39 -0.68 9.52
C LYS A 293 14.95 0.78 9.58
N VAL A 294 13.65 1.05 9.42
CA VAL A 294 13.09 2.40 9.51
C VAL A 294 13.11 2.92 10.95
N PHE A 295 12.72 2.14 11.95
CA PHE A 295 12.62 2.63 13.34
C PHE A 295 13.97 2.74 14.04
N TYR A 296 14.95 1.94 13.64
CA TYR A 296 16.30 1.98 14.21
C TYR A 296 17.30 2.70 13.29
N ILE A 297 16.83 3.62 12.43
CA ILE A 297 17.71 4.49 11.65
C ILE A 297 18.65 5.22 12.60
N SER A 298 19.93 4.84 12.58
CA SER A 298 21.02 5.67 13.07
C SER A 298 21.46 6.63 11.95
N ILE A 299 22.14 7.72 12.32
CA ILE A 299 22.72 8.66 11.34
C ILE A 299 23.61 7.91 10.33
N ASP A 300 24.39 6.93 10.80
CA ASP A 300 25.23 6.08 9.93
C ASP A 300 24.41 5.20 8.97
N SER A 301 23.17 4.86 9.34
CA SER A 301 22.27 4.04 8.53
C SER A 301 21.60 4.84 7.42
N ILE A 302 21.45 6.17 7.59
CA ILE A 302 20.87 7.06 6.57
C ILE A 302 21.76 7.06 5.32
N ALA A 303 23.07 7.15 5.49
CA ALA A 303 24.02 7.13 4.37
C ALA A 303 24.02 5.81 3.59
N GLN A 304 23.72 4.68 4.26
CA GLN A 304 23.74 3.35 3.64
C GLN A 304 22.49 3.03 2.83
N PHE A 305 21.37 3.72 3.09
CA PHE A 305 20.07 3.39 2.51
C PHE A 305 19.32 4.65 2.07
N PRO A 306 19.69 5.22 0.90
CA PRO A 306 18.92 6.30 0.29
C PRO A 306 17.46 5.85 0.11
N GLY A 307 16.51 6.73 0.42
CA GLY A 307 15.08 6.40 0.49
C GLY A 307 14.52 6.27 1.91
N LEU A 308 15.29 5.68 2.84
CA LEU A 308 14.77 5.35 4.18
C LEU A 308 14.51 6.59 5.05
N TYR A 309 15.27 7.66 4.89
CA TYR A 309 15.07 8.88 5.66
C TYR A 309 13.76 9.57 5.30
N ARG A 310 13.48 9.71 4.01
CA ARG A 310 12.20 10.23 3.50
C ARG A 310 11.03 9.36 3.96
N GLU A 311 11.19 8.04 3.88
CA GLU A 311 10.18 7.08 4.33
C GLU A 311 9.93 7.15 5.85
N TRP A 312 10.97 7.35 6.65
CA TRP A 312 10.85 7.53 8.09
C TRP A 312 10.04 8.78 8.45
N TRP A 313 10.33 9.91 7.79
CA TRP A 313 9.56 11.15 7.98
C TRP A 313 8.09 10.91 7.61
N TRP A 314 7.83 10.23 6.51
CA TRP A 314 6.46 9.96 6.10
C TRP A 314 5.73 9.01 7.05
N LEU A 315 6.35 7.92 7.50
CA LEU A 315 5.72 6.97 8.40
C LEU A 315 5.44 7.56 9.79
N ASN A 316 6.33 8.39 10.32
CA ASN A 316 6.12 8.99 11.64
C ASN A 316 5.15 10.16 11.59
N PHE A 317 5.14 10.92 10.50
CA PHE A 317 4.52 12.24 10.49
C PHE A 317 3.42 12.41 9.46
N CYS A 318 3.39 11.59 8.41
CA CYS A 318 2.39 11.69 7.36
C CYS A 318 1.37 10.57 7.41
N ASP A 319 1.81 9.35 7.71
CA ASP A 319 0.95 8.18 7.73
C ASP A 319 -0.17 8.32 8.77
N ASP A 320 -1.37 7.90 8.35
CA ASP A 320 -2.48 7.73 9.25
C ASP A 320 -2.40 6.30 9.80
N THR A 321 -1.82 6.16 10.99
CA THR A 321 -1.68 4.87 11.67
C THR A 321 -3.00 4.12 11.80
N VAL A 322 -4.14 4.82 11.86
CA VAL A 322 -5.47 4.22 11.87
C VAL A 322 -5.79 3.59 10.51
N LEU A 323 -5.49 4.29 9.43
CA LEU A 323 -5.66 3.78 8.07
C LEU A 323 -4.75 2.57 7.81
N LEU A 324 -3.48 2.64 8.21
CA LEU A 324 -2.55 1.53 8.10
C LEU A 324 -3.07 0.29 8.85
N PHE A 325 -3.52 0.46 10.10
CA PHE A 325 -4.07 -0.64 10.90
C PHE A 325 -5.33 -1.25 10.27
N LYS A 326 -6.20 -0.41 9.67
CA LYS A 326 -7.36 -0.90 8.89
C LYS A 326 -6.93 -1.74 7.71
N ILE A 327 -5.91 -1.31 6.96
CA ILE A 327 -5.37 -2.03 5.81
C ILE A 327 -4.83 -3.39 6.25
N ILE A 328 -3.99 -3.42 7.28
CA ILE A 328 -3.42 -4.66 7.82
C ILE A 328 -4.54 -5.61 8.27
N THR A 329 -5.52 -5.10 9.01
CA THR A 329 -6.67 -5.90 9.47
C THR A 329 -7.47 -6.47 8.30
N ALA A 330 -7.70 -5.68 7.25
CA ALA A 330 -8.40 -6.13 6.05
C ALA A 330 -7.62 -7.20 5.28
N VAL A 331 -6.29 -7.06 5.17
CA VAL A 331 -5.39 -8.05 4.58
C VAL A 331 -5.44 -9.36 5.37
N THR A 332 -5.26 -9.31 6.69
CA THR A 332 -5.33 -10.50 7.56
C THR A 332 -6.69 -11.19 7.47
N ALA A 333 -7.78 -10.43 7.48
CA ALA A 333 -9.13 -10.98 7.32
C ALA A 333 -9.32 -11.62 5.93
N GLY A 334 -8.77 -11.01 4.88
CA GLY A 334 -8.74 -11.55 3.52
C GLY A 334 -8.02 -12.90 3.45
N HIS A 335 -6.84 -12.99 4.06
CA HIS A 335 -6.08 -14.25 4.16
C HIS A 335 -6.83 -15.33 4.93
N ALA A 336 -7.50 -14.99 6.04
CA ALA A 336 -8.31 -15.94 6.80
C ALA A 336 -9.47 -16.50 5.95
N ILE A 337 -10.19 -15.64 5.22
CA ILE A 337 -11.28 -16.05 4.32
C ILE A 337 -10.74 -16.93 3.19
N LEU A 338 -9.61 -16.55 2.59
CA LEU A 338 -8.93 -17.34 1.57
C LEU A 338 -8.52 -18.72 2.09
N GLY A 339 -8.00 -18.81 3.31
CA GLY A 339 -7.67 -20.08 3.96
C GLY A 339 -8.88 -21.01 4.07
N ILE A 340 -10.05 -20.47 4.45
CA ILE A 340 -11.31 -21.23 4.48
C ILE A 340 -11.71 -21.71 3.08
N GLN A 341 -11.57 -20.85 2.07
CA GLN A 341 -11.87 -21.18 0.67
C GLN A 341 -10.88 -22.20 0.07
N LEU A 342 -9.63 -22.18 0.52
CA LEU A 342 -8.61 -23.13 0.10
C LEU A 342 -8.98 -24.55 0.47
N VAL A 343 -9.48 -24.78 1.69
CA VAL A 343 -9.96 -26.10 2.12
C VAL A 343 -11.06 -26.61 1.19
N TRP A 344 -11.95 -25.71 0.78
CA TRP A 344 -12.99 -26.02 -0.19
C TRP A 344 -12.41 -26.37 -1.55
N LEU A 345 -11.49 -25.57 -2.07
CA LEU A 345 -10.83 -25.79 -3.36
C LEU A 345 -10.06 -27.13 -3.36
N LEU A 346 -9.30 -27.42 -2.31
CA LEU A 346 -8.54 -28.66 -2.14
C LEU A 346 -9.47 -29.88 -2.16
N TYR A 347 -10.63 -29.81 -1.48
CA TYR A 347 -11.62 -30.87 -1.55
C TYR A 347 -12.08 -31.14 -3.01
N TYR A 348 -12.30 -30.09 -3.80
CA TYR A 348 -12.67 -30.22 -5.22
C TYR A 348 -11.52 -30.74 -6.07
N LEU A 349 -10.30 -30.29 -5.83
CA LEU A 349 -9.09 -30.76 -6.52
C LEU A 349 -8.86 -32.24 -6.28
N VAL A 350 -8.92 -32.70 -5.02
CA VAL A 350 -8.79 -34.12 -4.68
C VAL A 350 -9.90 -34.94 -5.32
N ALA A 351 -11.15 -34.46 -5.26
CA ALA A 351 -12.28 -35.12 -5.91
C ALA A 351 -12.16 -35.17 -7.44
N TYR A 352 -11.52 -34.18 -8.05
CA TYR A 352 -11.26 -34.11 -9.49
C TYR A 352 -10.11 -35.04 -9.89
N ALA A 353 -8.97 -34.95 -9.19
CA ALA A 353 -7.80 -35.81 -9.41
C ALA A 353 -8.15 -37.29 -9.22
N ALA A 354 -8.92 -37.64 -8.18
CA ALA A 354 -9.39 -39.01 -7.98
C ALA A 354 -10.22 -39.54 -9.17
N ARG A 355 -10.99 -38.69 -9.86
CA ARG A 355 -11.74 -39.11 -11.07
C ARG A 355 -10.86 -39.25 -12.30
N LEU A 356 -9.73 -38.56 -12.32
CA LEU A 356 -8.79 -38.56 -13.44
C LEU A 356 -7.82 -39.75 -13.35
N VAL A 357 -7.37 -40.07 -12.14
CA VAL A 357 -6.43 -41.17 -11.85
C VAL A 357 -7.13 -42.52 -11.74
N LEU A 358 -8.32 -42.59 -11.11
CA LEU A 358 -8.99 -43.88 -10.90
C LEU A 358 -9.69 -44.36 -12.17
N PRO A 359 -9.48 -45.62 -12.59
CA PRO A 359 -10.25 -46.23 -13.66
C PRO A 359 -11.75 -46.12 -13.37
N LYS A 360 -12.58 -45.88 -14.41
CA LYS A 360 -14.04 -45.74 -14.25
C LYS A 360 -14.67 -46.87 -13.43
N ASN A 361 -14.13 -48.08 -13.56
CA ASN A 361 -14.59 -49.30 -12.86
C ASN A 361 -14.27 -49.31 -11.35
N GLN A 362 -13.26 -48.59 -10.89
CA GLN A 362 -12.95 -48.45 -9.46
C GLN A 362 -13.80 -47.36 -8.79
N VAL A 363 -14.12 -46.29 -9.52
CA VAL A 363 -14.96 -45.20 -9.02
C VAL A 363 -16.39 -45.68 -8.72
N SER A 364 -16.93 -46.60 -9.52
CA SER A 364 -18.23 -47.23 -9.24
C SER A 364 -18.17 -48.10 -7.97
N ARG A 365 -17.16 -48.97 -7.83
CA ARG A 365 -16.97 -49.81 -6.63
C ARG A 365 -16.85 -48.98 -5.35
N LEU A 366 -16.13 -47.87 -5.36
CA LEU A 366 -16.01 -46.97 -4.19
C LEU A 366 -17.34 -46.31 -3.80
N LYS A 367 -18.22 -46.01 -4.77
CA LYS A 367 -19.56 -45.50 -4.48
C LYS A 367 -20.45 -46.55 -3.81
N ASP A 368 -20.34 -47.80 -4.26
CA ASP A 368 -21.16 -48.90 -3.73
C ASP A 368 -20.70 -49.32 -2.32
N ILE A 369 -19.39 -49.43 -2.08
CA ILE A 369 -18.84 -49.73 -0.74
C ILE A 369 -19.25 -48.66 0.28
N ARG A 370 -19.23 -47.37 -0.12
CA ARG A 370 -19.62 -46.26 0.76
C ARG A 370 -21.12 -46.27 1.09
N ARG A 371 -21.98 -46.81 0.22
CA ARG A 371 -23.43 -46.95 0.50
C ARG A 371 -23.74 -48.10 1.46
N HIS A 372 -22.94 -49.17 1.46
CA HIS A 372 -23.26 -50.37 2.26
C HIS A 372 -22.72 -50.34 3.69
N LYS A 373 -21.57 -49.71 3.95
CA LYS A 373 -20.93 -49.76 5.29
C LYS A 373 -21.40 -48.71 6.29
N ILE A 374 -22.13 -47.67 5.87
CA ILE A 374 -22.51 -46.56 6.75
C ILE A 374 -24.03 -46.39 6.66
N GLY A 375 -24.78 -47.14 7.47
CA GLY A 375 -26.24 -47.04 7.59
C GLY A 375 -26.76 -45.71 8.18
N LYS A 376 -25.87 -44.74 8.44
CA LYS A 376 -26.23 -43.37 8.77
C LYS A 376 -26.22 -42.54 7.48
N LYS A 377 -27.24 -41.69 7.28
CA LYS A 377 -27.30 -40.73 6.16
C LYS A 377 -25.89 -40.14 5.95
N PRO A 378 -25.24 -40.40 4.81
CA PRO A 378 -23.83 -40.11 4.65
C PRO A 378 -23.63 -38.62 4.91
N ILE A 379 -22.59 -38.26 5.65
CA ILE A 379 -22.19 -36.86 5.92
C ILE A 379 -22.22 -36.00 4.64
N GLY A 380 -21.96 -36.61 3.48
CA GLY A 380 -22.05 -35.97 2.18
C GLY A 380 -23.45 -35.50 1.74
N GLU A 381 -24.55 -36.06 2.25
CA GLU A 381 -25.91 -35.56 1.97
C GLU A 381 -26.23 -34.30 2.77
N HIS A 382 -25.91 -34.29 4.07
CA HIS A 382 -26.00 -33.08 4.89
C HIS A 382 -25.13 -31.96 4.30
N TRP A 383 -23.90 -32.29 3.88
CA TRP A 383 -23.01 -31.34 3.22
C TRP A 383 -23.58 -30.75 1.92
N LYS A 384 -24.26 -31.57 1.10
CA LYS A 384 -24.92 -31.09 -0.12
C LYS A 384 -26.08 -30.13 0.18
N GLN A 385 -26.80 -30.34 1.29
CA GLN A 385 -27.89 -29.45 1.70
C GLN A 385 -27.36 -28.13 2.29
N LEU A 386 -26.25 -28.16 3.03
CA LEU A 386 -25.59 -26.99 3.61
C LEU A 386 -24.82 -26.15 2.57
N GLN A 387 -24.31 -26.78 1.52
CA GLN A 387 -23.45 -26.12 0.52
C GLN A 387 -24.04 -24.83 -0.10
N PRO A 388 -25.31 -24.77 -0.53
CA PRO A 388 -25.89 -23.54 -1.07
C PRO A 388 -25.92 -22.40 -0.05
N PHE A 389 -26.22 -22.72 1.21
CA PHE A 389 -26.26 -21.76 2.31
C PHE A 389 -24.85 -21.23 2.62
N LEU A 390 -23.86 -22.13 2.77
CA LEU A 390 -22.47 -21.74 3.01
C LEU A 390 -21.92 -20.85 1.89
N ARG A 391 -22.28 -21.12 0.63
CA ARG A 391 -21.91 -20.25 -0.50
C ARG A 391 -22.56 -18.88 -0.39
N LEU A 392 -23.83 -18.81 -0.02
CA LEU A 392 -24.52 -17.53 0.16
C LEU A 392 -23.86 -16.71 1.27
N VAL A 393 -23.66 -17.32 2.44
CA VAL A 393 -23.00 -16.67 3.59
C VAL A 393 -21.61 -16.18 3.20
N ASN A 394 -20.83 -17.01 2.51
CA ASN A 394 -19.51 -16.58 2.04
C ASN A 394 -19.58 -15.40 1.07
N GLY A 395 -20.53 -15.41 0.13
CA GLY A 395 -20.72 -14.31 -0.81
C GLY A 395 -21.11 -13.01 -0.10
N VAL A 396 -21.98 -13.09 0.92
CA VAL A 396 -22.34 -11.94 1.77
C VAL A 396 -21.14 -11.42 2.54
N LEU A 397 -20.38 -12.30 3.21
CA LEU A 397 -19.20 -11.91 3.99
C LEU A 397 -18.13 -11.28 3.10
N CYS A 398 -17.80 -11.87 1.95
CA CYS A 398 -16.86 -11.28 1.00
C CYS A 398 -17.36 -9.94 0.46
N GLY A 399 -18.67 -9.81 0.22
CA GLY A 399 -19.29 -8.56 -0.20
C GLY A 399 -19.17 -7.47 0.86
N ILE A 400 -19.43 -7.79 2.13
CA ILE A 400 -19.27 -6.84 3.25
C ILE A 400 -17.80 -6.42 3.37
N MET A 401 -16.88 -7.37 3.39
CA MET A 401 -15.44 -7.09 3.51
C MET A 401 -14.93 -6.16 2.41
N MET A 402 -15.37 -6.39 1.16
CA MET A 402 -15.03 -5.56 0.01
C MET A 402 -15.45 -4.09 0.17
N TRP A 403 -16.57 -3.80 0.83
CA TRP A 403 -17.02 -2.42 1.07
C TRP A 403 -16.44 -1.83 2.36
N VAL A 404 -16.27 -2.65 3.41
CA VAL A 404 -15.66 -2.21 4.67
C VAL A 404 -14.18 -1.87 4.49
N SER A 405 -13.46 -2.55 3.60
CA SER A 405 -12.07 -2.24 3.30
C SER A 405 -11.87 -0.90 2.58
N HIS A 406 -12.94 -0.24 2.16
CA HIS A 406 -12.89 1.08 1.50
C HIS A 406 -13.45 2.22 2.37
N SER A 407 -13.98 1.92 3.55
CA SER A 407 -14.51 2.90 4.53
C SER A 407 -13.56 3.11 5.70
#